data_AF-A0A3D3GSR4-F1
#
_entry.id   AF-A0A3D3GSR4-F1
#
_cell.length_a   1.000
_cell.length_b   1.000
_cell.length_c   1.000
_cell.angle_alpha   90.00
_cell.angle_beta   90.00
_cell.angle_gamma   90.00
#
_symmetry.space_group_name_H-M   'P 1'
#
loop_
_entity.id
_entity.type
_entity.pdbx_description
1 polymer ?
#
loop_
_entity_poly.entity_id
_entity_poly.type
_entity_poly.pdbx_seq_one_letter_code
_entity_poly.pdbx_strand_id
1 'polypeptide(L)'
;MQKFCRIALAVSLSLGLSVSAIAFEKPHTPEELPVLMPETQHATASKRITARFTRAHYKKITIDDALSGEVFDRFIKQLDYARTVFLATDIDDFQKYRLEFDSVLTRGKLDVAYDIFNLNLQRRLERYEYAVSLLNKKGDKNPFD
;
A
#
# COMPACT_ATOMS: atom_id res chain seq x y z
N MET A 1 -1.56 -8.20 -64.14
CA MET A 1 -1.55 -9.25 -63.10
C MET A 1 -0.73 -8.87 -61.86
N GLN A 2 0.48 -8.32 -61.97
CA GLN A 2 1.34 -7.98 -60.81
C GLN A 2 0.78 -6.92 -59.83
N LYS A 3 -0.03 -5.96 -60.31
CA LYS A 3 -0.62 -4.92 -59.46
C LYS A 3 -1.71 -5.46 -58.51
N PHE A 4 -2.48 -6.46 -58.96
CA PHE A 4 -3.50 -7.12 -58.14
C PHE A 4 -2.88 -8.03 -57.08
N CYS A 5 -1.78 -8.72 -57.39
CA CYS A 5 -1.03 -9.51 -56.40
C CYS A 5 -0.46 -8.64 -55.27
N ARG A 6 0.02 -7.43 -55.57
CA ARG A 6 0.56 -6.50 -54.56
C ARG A 6 -0.51 -5.98 -53.60
N ILE A 7 -1.71 -5.71 -54.11
CA ILE A 7 -2.85 -5.27 -53.29
C ILE A 7 -3.36 -6.43 -52.43
N ALA A 8 -3.48 -7.63 -53.00
CA ALA A 8 -3.87 -8.83 -52.26
C ALA A 8 -2.89 -9.16 -51.12
N LEU A 9 -1.59 -8.98 -51.34
CA LEU A 9 -0.54 -9.23 -50.33
C LEU A 9 -0.51 -8.15 -49.24
N ALA A 10 -0.88 -6.91 -49.56
CA ALA A 10 -1.02 -5.82 -48.58
C ALA A 10 -2.29 -5.96 -47.71
N VAL A 11 -3.40 -6.48 -48.29
CA VAL A 11 -4.65 -6.75 -47.57
C VAL A 11 -4.52 -7.96 -46.64
N SER A 12 -3.80 -9.01 -47.05
CA SER A 12 -3.55 -10.17 -46.18
C SER A 12 -2.59 -9.84 -45.03
N LEU A 13 -1.59 -8.97 -45.26
CA LEU A 13 -0.67 -8.52 -44.21
C LEU A 13 -1.35 -7.58 -43.19
N SER A 14 -2.34 -6.79 -43.62
CA SER A 14 -3.11 -5.92 -42.73
C SER A 14 -4.19 -6.66 -41.92
N LEU A 15 -4.78 -7.75 -42.46
CA LEU A 15 -5.67 -8.62 -41.67
C LEU A 15 -4.90 -9.50 -40.67
N GLY A 16 -3.67 -9.93 -40.99
CA GLY A 16 -2.85 -10.77 -40.10
C GLY A 16 -2.34 -10.07 -38.83
N LEU A 17 -2.45 -8.74 -38.76
CA LEU A 17 -2.06 -7.92 -37.61
C LEU A 17 -3.23 -7.52 -36.69
N SER A 18 -4.44 -8.05 -36.93
CA SER A 18 -5.59 -7.87 -36.04
C SER A 18 -5.48 -8.80 -34.82
N VAL A 19 -4.67 -8.31 -33.88
CA VAL A 19 -4.45 -8.71 -32.48
C VAL A 19 -5.60 -9.53 -31.87
N SER A 20 -5.29 -10.76 -31.46
CA SER A 20 -5.87 -11.30 -30.23
C SER A 20 -4.85 -11.07 -29.13
N ALA A 21 -5.02 -9.98 -28.39
CA ALA A 21 -4.44 -9.83 -27.08
C ALA A 21 -5.22 -10.81 -26.21
N ILE A 22 -4.79 -12.07 -26.22
CA ILE A 22 -5.22 -13.02 -25.20
C ILE A 22 -4.64 -12.44 -23.92
N ALA A 23 -5.50 -11.79 -23.13
CA ALA A 23 -5.19 -11.47 -21.76
C ALA A 23 -4.95 -12.81 -21.08
N PHE A 24 -3.67 -13.18 -20.94
CA PHE A 24 -3.30 -14.34 -20.17
C PHE A 24 -3.73 -14.04 -18.75
N GLU A 25 -4.74 -14.76 -18.26
CA GLU A 25 -5.07 -14.75 -16.85
C GLU A 25 -3.79 -15.17 -16.12
N LYS A 26 -3.16 -14.23 -15.40
CA LYS A 26 -2.02 -14.57 -14.55
C LYS A 26 -2.54 -15.66 -13.62
N PRO A 27 -1.94 -16.85 -13.59
CA PRO A 27 -2.42 -17.93 -12.74
C PRO A 27 -2.55 -17.39 -11.31
N HIS A 28 -3.67 -17.70 -10.65
CA HIS A 28 -3.94 -17.38 -9.26
C HIS A 28 -2.90 -18.04 -8.36
N THR A 29 -1.72 -17.44 -8.32
CA THR A 29 -0.72 -17.70 -7.30
C THR A 29 -1.13 -16.83 -6.12
N PRO A 30 -1.21 -17.37 -4.89
CA PRO A 30 -1.42 -16.55 -3.71
C PRO A 30 -0.45 -15.38 -3.77
N GLU A 31 -0.96 -14.15 -3.78
CA GLU A 31 -0.14 -12.97 -3.90
C GLU A 31 0.55 -12.76 -2.56
N GLU A 32 1.74 -13.35 -2.40
CA GLU A 32 2.53 -13.19 -1.19
C GLU A 32 3.11 -11.78 -1.18
N LEU A 33 2.61 -10.96 -0.26
CA LEU A 33 3.09 -9.59 -0.09
C LEU A 33 4.55 -9.63 0.37
N PRO A 34 5.44 -8.83 -0.25
CA PRO A 34 6.79 -8.69 0.27
C PRO A 34 6.74 -8.03 1.65
N VAL A 35 7.48 -8.58 2.61
CA VAL A 35 7.66 -7.93 3.92
C VAL A 35 8.56 -6.72 3.73
N LEU A 36 8.01 -5.53 3.95
CA LEU A 36 8.74 -4.29 3.79
C LEU A 36 9.63 -4.04 5.01
N MET A 37 10.85 -3.57 4.77
CA MET A 37 11.80 -3.16 5.79
C MET A 37 12.36 -1.78 5.46
N PRO A 38 12.79 -1.00 6.47
CA PRO A 38 13.45 0.28 6.22
C PRO A 38 14.75 0.09 5.46
N GLU A 39 14.97 0.92 4.43
CA GLU A 39 16.25 0.99 3.75
C GLU A 39 17.32 1.65 4.64
N THR A 40 18.59 1.39 4.34
CA THR A 40 19.72 1.83 5.16
C THR A 40 19.76 3.36 5.38
N GLN A 41 19.31 4.14 4.40
CA GLN A 41 19.26 5.60 4.50
C GLN A 41 18.09 6.13 5.34
N HIS A 42 17.02 5.35 5.56
CA HIS A 42 15.80 5.85 6.22
C HIS A 42 16.04 6.26 7.67
N ALA A 43 16.87 5.53 8.41
CA ALA A 43 17.23 5.91 9.77
C ALA A 43 17.95 7.28 9.82
N THR A 44 18.86 7.52 8.86
CA THR A 44 19.56 8.80 8.74
C THR A 44 18.63 9.92 8.30
N ALA A 45 17.73 9.65 7.35
CA ALA A 45 16.73 10.60 6.89
C ALA A 45 15.80 11.02 8.04
N SER A 46 15.25 10.05 8.80
CA SER A 46 14.39 10.30 9.96
C SER A 46 15.05 11.24 10.97
N LYS A 47 16.30 10.96 11.37
CA LYS A 47 17.08 11.82 12.27
C LYS A 47 17.25 13.24 11.74
N ARG A 48 17.55 13.40 10.45
CA ARG A 48 17.75 14.72 9.82
C ARG A 48 16.45 15.52 9.75
N ILE A 49 15.34 14.86 9.39
CA ILE A 49 14.01 15.46 9.34
C ILE A 49 13.62 15.93 10.75
N THR A 50 13.75 15.05 11.74
CA THR A 50 13.52 15.34 13.16
C THR A 50 14.35 16.53 13.66
N ALA A 51 15.65 16.56 13.35
CA ALA A 51 16.52 17.68 13.71
C ALA A 51 16.10 18.99 13.04
N ARG A 52 15.64 18.95 11.78
CA ARG A 52 15.15 20.14 11.07
C ARG A 52 13.87 20.68 11.70
N PHE A 53 12.89 19.81 12.00
CA PHE A 53 11.63 20.23 12.62
C PHE A 53 11.83 20.79 14.03
N THR A 54 12.72 20.20 14.83
CA THR A 54 12.95 20.68 16.20
C THR A 54 13.77 21.98 16.27
N ARG A 55 14.70 22.20 15.33
CA ARG A 55 15.64 23.34 15.40
C ARG A 55 15.30 24.51 14.49
N ALA A 56 14.62 24.28 13.37
CA ALA A 56 14.45 25.28 12.32
C ALA A 56 12.98 25.57 11.96
N HIS A 57 12.03 24.91 12.60
CA HIS A 57 10.60 25.18 12.38
C HIS A 57 10.15 26.42 13.17
N TYR A 58 9.24 27.21 12.59
CA TYR A 58 8.71 28.44 13.23
C TYR A 58 8.05 28.14 14.58
N LYS A 59 7.19 27.13 14.62
CA LYS A 59 6.64 26.61 15.87
C LYS A 59 7.72 25.78 16.58
N LYS A 60 8.10 26.21 17.78
CA LYS A 60 8.97 25.42 18.68
C LYS A 60 8.20 24.18 19.13
N ILE A 61 8.79 23.01 18.90
CA ILE A 61 8.24 21.72 19.32
C ILE A 61 9.30 20.96 20.10
N THR A 62 8.84 20.24 21.12
CA THR A 62 9.63 19.22 21.81
C THR A 62 9.09 17.87 21.37
N ILE A 63 9.97 16.90 21.14
CA ILE A 63 9.55 15.52 20.92
C ILE A 63 9.52 14.84 22.28
N ASP A 64 8.33 14.54 22.75
CA ASP A 64 8.02 13.91 24.04
C ASP A 64 6.88 12.89 23.87
N ASP A 65 6.49 12.25 24.97
CA ASP A 65 5.43 11.23 25.00
C ASP A 65 4.08 11.77 24.51
N ALA A 66 3.76 13.03 24.82
CA ALA A 66 2.51 13.66 24.40
C ALA A 66 2.46 13.82 22.87
N LEU A 67 3.51 14.39 22.26
CA LEU A 67 3.62 14.50 20.82
C LEU A 67 3.68 13.11 20.16
N SER A 68 4.33 12.14 20.79
CA SER A 68 4.40 10.75 20.30
C SER A 68 3.01 10.14 20.14
N GLY A 69 2.14 10.31 21.15
CA GLY A 69 0.75 9.87 21.06
C GLY A 69 -0.02 10.53 19.92
N GLU A 70 0.17 11.83 19.69
CA GLU A 70 -0.46 12.55 18.57
C GLU A 70 0.06 12.06 17.20
N VAL A 71 1.36 11.80 17.09
CA VAL A 71 1.98 11.29 15.86
C VAL A 71 1.50 9.87 15.58
N PHE A 72 1.46 9.01 16.61
CA PHE A 72 0.93 7.64 16.52
C PHE A 72 -0.52 7.65 16.00
N ASP A 73 -1.40 8.46 16.61
CA ASP A 73 -2.80 8.58 16.18
C ASP A 73 -2.92 9.03 14.73
N ARG A 74 -2.11 10.02 14.35
CA ARG A 74 -2.10 10.54 12.97
C ARG A 74 -1.58 9.49 11.99
N PHE A 75 -0.57 8.72 12.36
CA PHE A 75 -0.01 7.65 11.55
C PHE A 75 -1.06 6.56 11.29
N ILE A 76 -1.70 6.03 12.33
CA ILE A 76 -2.78 5.05 12.19
C ILE A 76 -3.93 5.61 11.33
N LYS A 77 -4.35 6.85 11.59
CA LYS A 77 -5.39 7.51 10.79
C LYS A 77 -5.00 7.67 9.32
N GLN A 78 -3.72 7.87 9.01
CA GLN A 78 -3.26 7.99 7.63
C GLN A 78 -3.30 6.64 6.90
N LEU A 79 -3.05 5.53 7.61
CA LEU A 79 -3.12 4.18 7.04
C LEU A 79 -4.56 3.71 6.82
N ASP A 80 -5.48 4.09 7.71
CA ASP A 80 -6.88 3.67 7.64
C ASP A 80 -7.84 4.79 8.06
N TYR A 81 -7.93 5.82 7.22
CA TYR A 81 -8.77 7.00 7.48
C TYR A 81 -10.26 6.64 7.66
N ALA A 82 -10.76 5.71 6.84
CA ALA A 82 -12.15 5.28 6.87
C ALA A 82 -12.44 4.24 7.96
N ARG A 83 -11.41 3.72 8.65
CA ARG A 83 -11.51 2.66 9.66
C ARG A 83 -12.17 1.39 9.13
N THR A 84 -11.69 0.92 7.99
CA THR A 84 -12.25 -0.23 7.27
C THR A 84 -11.23 -1.35 7.04
N VAL A 85 -9.97 -1.13 7.41
CA VAL A 85 -8.87 -2.07 7.15
C VAL A 85 -8.44 -2.76 8.44
N PHE A 86 -8.10 -2.01 9.49
CA PHE A 86 -7.66 -2.61 10.75
C PHE A 86 -8.83 -3.16 11.57
N LEU A 87 -8.57 -4.23 12.31
CA LEU A 87 -9.45 -4.70 13.38
C LEU A 87 -9.23 -3.87 14.65
N ALA A 88 -10.23 -3.83 15.53
CA ALA A 88 -10.08 -3.20 16.85
C ALA A 88 -8.93 -3.83 17.65
N THR A 89 -8.77 -5.15 17.58
CA THR A 89 -7.67 -5.89 18.22
C THR A 89 -6.30 -5.48 17.69
N ASP A 90 -6.18 -5.21 16.39
CA ASP A 90 -4.91 -4.73 15.81
C ASP A 90 -4.55 -3.36 16.41
N ILE A 91 -5.53 -2.46 16.55
CA ILE A 91 -5.35 -1.13 17.13
C ILE A 91 -5.01 -1.20 18.62
N ASP A 92 -5.63 -2.10 19.37
CA ASP A 92 -5.35 -2.33 20.78
C ASP A 92 -3.92 -2.85 20.98
N ASP A 93 -3.48 -3.81 20.14
CA ASP A 93 -2.12 -4.34 20.15
C ASP A 93 -1.06 -3.28 19.85
N PHE A 94 -1.39 -2.29 19.01
CA PHE A 94 -0.49 -1.18 18.69
C PHE A 94 -0.35 -0.16 19.83
N GLN A 95 -1.30 -0.10 20.79
CA GLN A 95 -1.27 0.92 21.86
C GLN A 95 -0.01 0.86 22.71
N LYS A 96 0.62 -0.32 22.84
CA LYS A 96 1.89 -0.48 23.55
C LYS A 96 3.02 0.37 22.97
N TYR A 97 2.96 0.73 21.69
CA TYR A 97 3.95 1.56 21.02
C TYR A 97 3.60 3.04 20.97
N ARG A 98 2.42 3.44 21.48
CA ARG A 98 1.87 4.79 21.34
C ARG A 98 2.84 5.89 21.79
N LEU A 99 3.61 5.64 22.84
CA LEU A 99 4.56 6.60 23.41
C LEU A 99 5.98 6.43 22.86
N GLU A 100 6.27 5.39 22.06
CA GLU A 100 7.62 5.11 21.55
C GLU A 100 7.93 5.81 20.21
N PHE A 101 6.97 6.57 19.67
CA PHE A 101 7.14 7.26 18.39
C PHE A 101 8.16 8.39 18.46
N ASP A 102 8.50 8.90 19.65
CA ASP A 102 9.65 9.77 19.87
C ASP A 102 10.96 9.11 19.40
N SER A 103 11.16 7.85 19.74
CA SER A 103 12.31 7.03 19.42
C SER A 103 12.32 6.66 17.94
N VAL A 104 11.16 6.35 17.38
CA VAL A 104 11.00 6.11 15.93
C VAL A 104 11.56 7.30 15.14
N LEU A 105 11.23 8.52 15.57
CA LEU A 105 11.64 9.77 14.91
C LEU A 105 13.07 10.21 15.25
N THR A 106 13.46 10.18 16.53
CA THR A 106 14.74 10.73 17.01
C THR A 106 15.90 9.77 16.83
N ARG A 107 15.64 8.44 16.93
CA ARG A 107 16.65 7.40 16.77
C ARG A 107 16.59 6.73 15.40
N GLY A 108 15.56 6.98 14.61
CA GLY A 108 15.36 6.33 13.31
C GLY A 108 15.13 4.82 13.44
N LYS A 109 14.57 4.37 14.57
CA LYS A 109 14.17 2.97 14.80
C LYS A 109 12.79 2.76 14.19
N LEU A 110 12.74 2.50 12.89
CA LEU A 110 11.50 2.52 12.11
C LEU A 110 10.73 1.20 12.13
N ASP A 111 11.23 0.18 12.83
CA ASP A 111 10.71 -1.19 12.81
C ASP A 111 9.20 -1.23 13.11
N VAL A 112 8.78 -0.60 14.21
CA VAL A 112 7.36 -0.54 14.62
C VAL A 112 6.47 0.09 13.55
N ALA A 113 6.93 1.16 12.88
CA ALA A 113 6.14 1.82 11.85
C ALA A 113 5.98 0.91 10.60
N TYR A 114 7.03 0.15 10.27
CA TYR A 114 6.99 -0.82 9.18
C TYR A 114 6.15 -2.05 9.53
N ASP A 115 6.22 -2.56 10.75
CA ASP A 115 5.40 -3.69 11.21
C ASP A 115 3.91 -3.37 11.13
N ILE A 116 3.50 -2.20 11.61
CA ILE A 116 2.12 -1.70 11.49
C ILE A 116 1.71 -1.56 10.02
N PHE A 117 2.61 -1.04 9.16
CA PHE A 117 2.34 -0.88 7.74
C PHE A 117 2.20 -2.22 7.01
N ASN A 118 3.05 -3.20 7.31
CA ASN A 118 2.96 -4.55 6.76
C ASN A 118 1.65 -5.22 7.14
N LEU A 119 1.22 -5.11 8.41
CA LEU A 119 -0.10 -5.61 8.82
C LEU A 119 -1.24 -4.88 8.10
N ASN A 120 -1.12 -3.57 7.85
CA ASN A 120 -2.10 -2.84 7.03
C ASN A 120 -2.21 -3.42 5.61
N LEU A 121 -1.08 -3.70 4.96
CA LEU A 121 -1.05 -4.30 3.63
C LEU A 121 -1.72 -5.68 3.63
N GLN A 122 -1.42 -6.52 4.62
CA GLN A 122 -2.03 -7.83 4.77
C GLN A 122 -3.56 -7.72 4.92
N ARG A 123 -4.05 -6.91 5.88
CA ARG A 123 -5.49 -6.69 6.09
C ARG A 123 -6.20 -6.17 4.84
N ARG A 124 -5.51 -5.30 4.09
CA ARG A 124 -6.04 -4.73 2.85
C ARG A 124 -6.15 -5.79 1.74
N LEU A 125 -5.16 -6.68 1.62
CA LEU A 125 -5.24 -7.83 0.72
C LEU A 125 -6.40 -8.76 1.08
N GLU A 126 -6.51 -9.17 2.34
CA GLU A 126 -7.60 -10.00 2.86
C GLU A 126 -8.98 -9.40 2.50
N ARG A 127 -9.12 -8.08 2.64
CA ARG A 127 -10.35 -7.36 2.29
C ARG A 127 -10.63 -7.36 0.78
N TYR A 128 -9.61 -7.18 -0.07
CA TYR A 128 -9.79 -7.22 -1.51
C TYR A 128 -10.14 -8.62 -2.01
N GLU A 129 -9.48 -9.65 -1.50
CA GLU A 129 -9.83 -11.05 -1.79
C GLU A 129 -11.27 -11.36 -1.39
N TYR A 130 -11.69 -10.89 -0.22
CA TYR A 130 -13.09 -11.01 0.20
C TYR A 130 -14.05 -10.29 -0.75
N ALA A 131 -13.75 -9.04 -1.14
CA ALA A 131 -14.59 -8.29 -2.08
C ALA A 131 -14.73 -8.99 -3.45
N VAL A 132 -13.63 -9.49 -4.00
CA VAL A 132 -13.63 -10.28 -5.25
C VAL A 132 -14.45 -11.56 -5.08
N SER A 133 -14.35 -12.23 -3.94
CA SER A 133 -15.15 -13.44 -3.64
C SER A 133 -16.66 -13.17 -3.64
N LEU A 134 -17.09 -11.96 -3.24
CA LEU A 134 -18.49 -11.55 -3.28
C LEU A 134 -18.97 -11.32 -4.72
N LEU A 135 -18.15 -10.69 -5.57
CA LEU A 135 -18.47 -10.45 -6.97
C LEU A 135 -18.58 -11.74 -7.79
N ASN A 136 -17.77 -12.74 -7.46
CA ASN A 136 -17.78 -14.03 -8.16
C ASN A 136 -18.99 -14.92 -7.81
N LYS A 137 -19.77 -14.58 -6.78
CA LYS A 137 -21.04 -15.27 -6.48
C LYS A 137 -22.11 -14.82 -7.48
N LYS A 138 -22.40 -15.66 -8.48
CA LYS A 138 -23.52 -15.43 -9.43
C LYS A 138 -24.90 -15.64 -8.76
N GLY A 139 -25.78 -14.62 -8.88
CA GLY A 139 -27.24 -14.69 -8.63
C GLY A 139 -27.73 -13.84 -7.45
N ASP A 140 -28.80 -13.05 -7.66
CA ASP A 140 -29.75 -12.28 -6.78
C ASP A 140 -29.31 -11.73 -5.40
N LYS A 141 -28.07 -11.93 -4.97
CA LYS A 141 -27.51 -11.56 -3.67
C LYS A 141 -26.12 -10.96 -3.84
N ASN A 142 -25.87 -10.28 -4.96
CA ASN A 142 -24.75 -9.35 -5.03
C ASN A 142 -25.10 -8.18 -4.08
N PRO A 143 -24.36 -7.95 -2.99
CA PRO A 143 -24.65 -6.84 -2.08
C PRO A 143 -24.38 -5.46 -2.70
N PHE A 144 -23.93 -5.42 -3.96
CA PHE A 144 -23.61 -4.22 -4.71
C PHE A 144 -24.57 -3.92 -5.88
N ASP A 145 -25.59 -4.77 -6.11
CA ASP A 145 -26.73 -4.45 -7.00
C ASP A 145 -27.82 -3.70 -6.23
#